data_AF-A0A4Z0Q9P7-F1
#
_entry.id   AF-A0A4Z0Q9P7-F1
#
_cell.length_a   1.000
_cell.length_b   1.000
_cell.length_c   1.000
_cell.angle_alpha   90.00
_cell.angle_beta   90.00
_cell.angle_gamma   90.00
#
_symmetry.space_group_name_H-M   'P 1'
#
loop_
_entity.id
_entity.type
_entity.pdbx_description
1 polymer ?
#
loop_
_entity_poly.entity_id
_entity_poly.type
_entity_poly.pdbx_seq_one_letter_code
_entity_poly.pdbx_strand_id
1 'polypeptide(L)'
;MSINLLEADVVFDPSAGLRREVLAGTLEAARLPQSVSNVRLSLQDIHIKRHGELGRAEVQVVTIVTDGISQEPIQLFSEVYENVQKWTHLPLGAGGVTLYRTDAQQIPAYLDYRILLTELDEDIRAIGTLLDEVRRDAQFEAARQALLAAAAIAAPPAALITASSDLALNIVARLLKANKDDQLLLVRGSFDNAFDGLGTKYGPVTKGNRQAAVTYQAEAAEAPRLA
;
A
#
# COMPACT_ATOMS: atom_id res chain seq x y z
N MET A 1 17.01 20.84 10.31
CA MET A 1 15.98 20.44 11.30
C MET A 1 15.67 18.99 11.01
N SER A 2 16.17 18.08 11.84
CA SER A 2 16.16 16.64 11.57
C SER A 2 14.76 16.09 11.83
N ILE A 3 14.14 15.49 10.82
CA ILE A 3 12.88 14.75 10.97
C ILE A 3 13.26 13.44 11.68
N ASN A 4 13.25 13.44 13.01
CA ASN A 4 13.30 12.18 13.77
C ASN A 4 11.93 11.50 13.60
N LEU A 5 11.85 10.62 12.61
CA LEU A 5 10.86 9.54 12.55
C LEU A 5 11.10 8.65 13.78
N LEU A 6 10.36 8.89 14.86
CA LEU A 6 10.40 8.09 16.07
C LEU A 6 9.88 6.67 15.75
N GLU A 7 10.77 5.69 15.87
CA GLU A 7 10.58 4.22 15.93
C GLU A 7 9.21 3.63 15.54
N ALA A 8 8.85 3.69 14.25
CA ALA A 8 7.88 2.77 13.66
C ALA A 8 8.47 2.16 12.37
N ASP A 9 9.26 1.09 12.57
CA ASP A 9 9.88 0.24 11.53
C ASP A 9 8.83 -0.56 10.76
N VAL A 10 8.85 -0.58 9.43
CA VAL A 10 9.59 -1.54 8.56
C VAL A 10 9.57 -1.01 7.10
N VAL A 11 10.69 -0.53 6.56
CA VAL A 11 10.83 -0.38 5.10
C VAL A 11 11.05 -1.77 4.51
N PHE A 12 9.98 -2.39 3.99
CA PHE A 12 10.07 -3.70 3.37
C PHE A 12 9.89 -3.61 1.86
N ASP A 13 11.01 -3.66 1.15
CA ASP A 13 11.05 -3.68 -0.31
C ASP A 13 11.19 -5.15 -0.80
N PRO A 14 10.08 -5.91 -0.99
CA PRO A 14 10.16 -7.29 -1.47
C PRO A 14 10.89 -7.37 -2.80
N SER A 15 10.72 -6.35 -3.65
CA SER A 15 11.34 -6.35 -4.97
C SER A 15 12.80 -5.93 -4.93
N ALA A 16 13.35 -5.21 -3.94
CA ALA A 16 14.81 -4.90 -3.94
C ALA A 16 15.69 -6.13 -3.71
N GLY A 17 15.22 -7.12 -2.94
CA GLY A 17 15.93 -8.40 -2.78
C GLY A 17 15.96 -9.18 -4.09
N LEU A 18 14.78 -9.43 -4.66
CA LEU A 18 14.66 -10.19 -5.90
C LEU A 18 15.15 -9.45 -7.14
N ARG A 19 14.99 -8.12 -7.23
CA ARG A 19 15.59 -7.29 -8.30
C ARG A 19 17.10 -7.44 -8.30
N ARG A 20 17.77 -7.45 -7.13
CA ARG A 20 19.22 -7.66 -7.06
C ARG A 20 19.62 -9.04 -7.58
N GLU A 21 18.89 -10.09 -7.20
CA GLU A 21 19.18 -11.45 -7.65
C GLU A 21 18.89 -11.66 -9.14
N VAL A 22 17.79 -11.12 -9.65
CA VAL A 22 17.46 -11.19 -11.09
C VAL A 22 18.44 -10.35 -11.93
N LEU A 23 18.80 -9.14 -11.48
CA LEU A 23 19.82 -8.31 -12.16
C LEU A 23 21.21 -8.95 -12.09
N ALA A 24 21.52 -9.69 -11.03
CA ALA A 24 22.74 -10.48 -10.91
C ALA A 24 22.70 -11.78 -11.73
N GLY A 25 21.57 -12.11 -12.37
CA GLY A 25 21.37 -13.35 -13.13
C GLY A 25 21.31 -14.61 -12.27
N THR A 26 21.16 -14.46 -10.95
CA THR A 26 21.10 -15.59 -9.99
C THR A 26 19.69 -16.15 -9.83
N LEU A 27 18.69 -15.42 -10.32
CA LEU A 27 17.28 -15.83 -10.31
C LEU A 27 16.63 -15.43 -11.64
N GLU A 28 15.79 -16.29 -12.20
CA GLU A 28 15.08 -15.95 -13.45
C GLU A 28 13.96 -14.94 -13.20
N ALA A 29 13.89 -13.92 -14.04
CA ALA A 29 12.80 -12.94 -14.06
C ALA A 29 11.44 -13.65 -14.15
N ALA A 30 10.54 -13.32 -13.22
CA ALA A 30 9.30 -14.04 -13.01
C ALA A 30 8.08 -13.34 -13.64
N ARG A 31 8.16 -12.94 -14.92
CA ARG A 31 7.08 -12.20 -15.59
C ARG A 31 5.75 -12.96 -15.58
N LEU A 32 4.65 -12.22 -15.37
CA LEU A 32 3.31 -12.78 -15.49
C LEU A 32 3.06 -13.32 -16.91
N PRO A 33 2.43 -14.50 -17.04
CA PRO A 33 1.99 -15.01 -18.34
C PRO A 33 1.03 -14.04 -19.03
N GLN A 34 1.02 -14.06 -20.37
CA GLN A 34 0.06 -13.26 -21.16
C GLN A 34 -1.40 -13.69 -20.96
N SER A 35 -1.64 -14.87 -20.39
CA SER A 35 -2.98 -15.33 -20.00
C SER A 35 -3.57 -14.57 -18.82
N VAL A 36 -2.74 -13.89 -18.02
CA VAL A 36 -3.19 -13.13 -16.85
C VAL A 36 -3.91 -11.86 -17.32
N SER A 37 -5.16 -11.72 -16.91
CA SER A 37 -6.01 -10.59 -17.30
C SER A 37 -6.31 -9.64 -16.15
N ASN A 38 -6.11 -10.09 -14.91
CA ASN A 38 -6.33 -9.25 -13.73
C ASN A 38 -5.27 -9.51 -12.66
N VAL A 39 -4.91 -8.45 -11.94
CA VAL A 39 -4.14 -8.53 -10.70
C VAL A 39 -4.89 -7.80 -9.60
N ARG A 40 -4.83 -8.37 -8.39
CA ARG A 40 -5.39 -7.80 -7.17
C ARG A 40 -4.32 -7.73 -6.09
N LEU A 41 -4.29 -6.65 -5.34
CA LEU A 41 -3.60 -6.57 -4.06
C LEU A 41 -4.66 -6.55 -2.95
N SER A 42 -4.53 -7.44 -1.98
CA SER A 42 -5.42 -7.52 -0.83
C SER A 42 -4.67 -7.43 0.49
N LEU A 43 -5.29 -6.80 1.47
CA LEU A 43 -4.90 -6.82 2.88
C LEU A 43 -5.70 -7.92 3.57
N GLN A 44 -5.01 -8.96 4.03
CA GLN A 44 -5.64 -10.18 4.55
C GLN A 44 -5.77 -10.20 6.06
N ASP A 45 -4.80 -9.62 6.76
CA ASP A 45 -4.78 -9.61 8.22
C ASP A 45 -4.04 -8.38 8.75
N ILE A 46 -4.50 -7.87 9.89
CA ILE A 46 -3.76 -6.91 10.70
C ILE A 46 -3.80 -7.37 12.15
N HIS A 47 -2.65 -7.72 12.69
CA HIS A 47 -2.48 -8.12 14.09
C HIS A 47 -1.82 -6.99 14.89
N ILE A 48 -2.57 -6.43 15.84
CA ILE A 48 -2.07 -5.43 16.78
C ILE A 48 -1.42 -6.12 17.98
N LYS A 49 -0.12 -5.90 18.20
CA LYS A 49 0.70 -6.56 19.22
C LYS A 49 0.95 -5.72 20.47
N ARG A 50 0.98 -4.38 20.31
CA ARG A 50 1.32 -3.33 21.29
C ARG A 50 1.64 -3.78 22.73
N HIS A 51 2.85 -3.47 23.19
CA HIS A 51 3.28 -3.61 24.58
C HIS A 51 3.08 -2.29 25.36
N GLY A 52 2.29 -2.29 26.44
CA GLY A 52 2.00 -1.12 27.31
C GLY A 52 0.81 -1.34 28.26
N GLU A 53 0.58 -0.44 29.22
CA GLU A 53 -0.60 -0.46 30.12
C GLU A 53 -1.87 0.07 29.42
N LEU A 54 -3.01 -0.46 29.85
CA LEU A 54 -4.29 -0.59 29.13
C LEU A 54 -5.02 0.70 28.71
N GLY A 55 -5.44 0.71 27.44
CA GLY A 55 -6.60 1.43 26.90
C GLY A 55 -7.12 0.69 25.66
N ARG A 56 -8.42 0.84 25.37
CA ARG A 56 -8.94 0.54 24.02
C ARG A 56 -8.42 1.65 23.10
N ALA A 57 -7.88 1.28 21.95
CA ALA A 57 -7.33 2.23 21.00
C ALA A 57 -8.19 2.28 19.74
N GLU A 58 -8.19 3.45 19.12
CA GLU A 58 -8.75 3.68 17.81
C GLU A 58 -7.60 3.50 16.81
N VAL A 59 -7.71 2.53 15.91
CA VAL A 59 -6.65 2.22 14.95
C VAL A 59 -7.11 2.58 13.55
N GLN A 60 -6.40 3.49 12.89
CA GLN A 60 -6.61 3.78 11.49
C GLN A 60 -5.65 2.97 10.62
N VAL A 61 -6.21 2.40 9.57
CA VAL A 61 -5.47 1.84 8.45
C VAL A 61 -5.56 2.83 7.31
N VAL A 62 -4.42 3.23 6.75
CA VAL A 62 -4.36 3.99 5.50
C VAL A 62 -3.50 3.21 4.52
N THR A 63 -4.02 2.96 3.33
CA THR A 63 -3.25 2.35 2.25
C THR A 63 -3.24 3.24 1.03
N ILE A 64 -2.08 3.28 0.38
CA ILE A 64 -1.85 4.00 -0.86
C ILE A 64 -1.33 2.97 -1.84
N VAL A 65 -2.00 2.79 -2.97
CA VAL A 65 -1.51 1.95 -4.06
C VAL A 65 -1.45 2.79 -5.32
N THR A 66 -0.28 2.86 -5.93
CA THR A 66 -0.07 3.65 -7.15
C THR A 66 0.33 2.74 -8.30
N ASP A 67 -0.31 2.95 -9.44
CA ASP A 67 0.03 2.28 -10.69
C ASP A 67 0.25 3.29 -11.82
N GLY A 68 0.50 2.75 -13.02
CA GLY A 68 0.67 3.57 -14.23
C GLY A 68 -0.38 3.31 -15.32
N ILE A 69 -1.51 2.68 -15.00
CA ILE A 69 -2.50 2.24 -15.99
C ILE A 69 -3.95 2.63 -15.63
N SER A 70 -4.23 2.87 -14.34
CA SER A 70 -5.58 3.14 -13.88
C SER A 70 -6.00 4.59 -14.16
N GLN A 71 -7.31 4.79 -14.37
CA GLN A 71 -7.91 6.12 -14.45
C GLN A 71 -7.80 6.88 -13.12
N GLU A 72 -7.73 6.14 -12.02
CA GLU A 72 -7.37 6.61 -10.69
C GLU A 72 -6.00 6.01 -10.33
N PRO A 73 -4.88 6.62 -10.76
CA PRO A 73 -3.56 6.01 -10.65
C PRO A 73 -3.01 6.02 -9.23
N ILE A 74 -3.62 6.78 -8.30
CA ILE A 74 -3.30 6.78 -6.87
C ILE A 74 -4.57 6.37 -6.10
N GLN A 75 -4.64 5.10 -5.72
CA GLN A 75 -5.75 4.54 -4.97
C GLN A 75 -5.50 4.71 -3.48
N LEU A 76 -6.43 5.40 -2.81
CA LEU A 76 -6.40 5.63 -1.38
C LEU A 76 -7.52 4.84 -0.73
N PHE A 77 -7.18 4.10 0.32
CA PHE A 77 -8.14 3.45 1.20
C PHE A 77 -7.82 3.84 2.64
N SER A 78 -8.87 4.10 3.42
CA SER A 78 -8.74 4.35 4.83
C SER A 78 -9.93 3.79 5.59
N GLU A 79 -9.66 3.15 6.72
CA GLU A 79 -10.67 2.63 7.62
C GLU A 79 -10.21 2.78 9.07
N VAL A 80 -11.14 3.11 9.95
CA VAL A 80 -10.92 3.21 11.39
C VAL A 80 -11.55 2.01 12.07
N TYR A 81 -10.79 1.36 12.94
CA TYR A 81 -11.24 0.26 13.76
C TYR A 81 -11.30 0.73 15.20
N GLU A 82 -12.51 0.68 15.75
CA GLU A 82 -12.75 1.15 17.09
C GLU A 82 -12.54 0.10 18.16
N ASN A 83 -12.24 0.57 19.36
CA ASN A 83 -12.19 -0.26 20.56
C ASN A 83 -11.16 -1.42 20.46
N VAL A 84 -10.08 -1.23 19.69
CA VAL A 84 -9.09 -2.26 19.40
C VAL A 84 -8.28 -2.58 20.65
N GLN A 85 -8.08 -3.88 20.89
CA GLN A 85 -7.33 -4.38 22.03
C GLN A 85 -5.94 -4.89 21.61
N LYS A 86 -5.02 -4.96 22.58
CA LYS A 86 -3.73 -5.63 22.38
C LYS A 86 -3.91 -7.10 22.00
N TRP A 87 -3.01 -7.61 21.18
CA TRP A 87 -2.98 -8.99 20.70
C TRP A 87 -4.26 -9.41 19.96
N THR A 88 -4.88 -8.46 19.24
CA THR A 88 -6.09 -8.72 18.47
C THR A 88 -5.87 -8.51 16.98
N HIS A 89 -6.65 -9.26 16.21
CA HIS A 89 -6.74 -9.11 14.77
C HIS A 89 -7.87 -8.13 14.45
N LEU A 90 -7.61 -7.19 13.54
CA LEU A 90 -8.65 -6.28 13.08
C LEU A 90 -9.68 -7.04 12.23
N PRO A 91 -10.97 -6.73 12.34
CA PRO A 91 -12.04 -7.43 11.65
C PRO A 91 -12.15 -6.99 10.17
N LEU A 92 -11.22 -7.44 9.33
CA LEU A 92 -11.20 -7.09 7.88
C LEU A 92 -12.29 -7.79 7.05
N GLY A 93 -13.08 -8.68 7.65
CA GLY A 93 -14.07 -9.51 6.96
C GLY A 93 -13.50 -10.79 6.33
N ALA A 94 -14.41 -11.65 5.85
CA ALA A 94 -14.07 -12.93 5.24
C ALA A 94 -13.39 -12.71 3.87
N GLY A 95 -12.06 -12.82 3.83
CA GLY A 95 -11.25 -12.58 2.63
C GLY A 95 -10.42 -11.30 2.65
N GLY A 96 -10.50 -10.52 3.74
CA GLY A 96 -9.76 -9.27 3.88
C GLY A 96 -10.31 -8.13 3.01
N VAL A 97 -9.51 -7.07 2.88
CA VAL A 97 -9.86 -5.87 2.10
C VAL A 97 -9.09 -5.86 0.79
N THR A 98 -9.79 -5.61 -0.32
CA THR A 98 -9.12 -5.36 -1.61
C THR A 98 -8.58 -3.93 -1.62
N LEU A 99 -7.25 -3.79 -1.73
CA LEU A 99 -6.59 -2.48 -1.78
C LEU A 99 -6.45 -1.95 -3.21
N TYR A 100 -6.29 -2.88 -4.16
CA TYR A 100 -6.10 -2.57 -5.57
C TYR A 100 -6.63 -3.70 -6.42
N ARG A 101 -7.19 -3.35 -7.57
CA ARG A 101 -7.53 -4.28 -8.64
C ARG A 101 -7.31 -3.58 -9.98
N THR A 102 -6.75 -4.30 -10.94
CA THR A 102 -6.62 -3.81 -12.32
C THR A 102 -8.00 -3.61 -12.94
N ASP A 103 -8.24 -2.41 -13.47
CA ASP A 103 -9.39 -2.13 -14.31
C ASP A 103 -9.06 -2.47 -15.77
N ALA A 104 -9.78 -3.44 -16.33
CA ALA A 104 -9.78 -3.82 -17.76
C ALA A 104 -8.45 -4.30 -18.38
N GLN A 105 -8.25 -5.62 -18.48
CA GLN A 105 -7.28 -6.37 -19.35
C GLN A 105 -5.82 -5.87 -19.43
N GLN A 106 -5.44 -4.83 -18.70
CA GLN A 106 -4.12 -4.24 -18.68
C GLN A 106 -3.46 -4.60 -17.36
N ILE A 107 -2.23 -5.11 -17.47
CA ILE A 107 -1.42 -5.49 -16.32
C ILE A 107 -0.38 -4.40 -16.13
N PRO A 108 -0.27 -3.79 -14.93
CA PRO A 108 0.70 -2.73 -14.72
C PRO A 108 2.11 -3.30 -14.85
N ALA A 109 3.04 -2.49 -15.36
CA ALA A 109 4.45 -2.87 -15.32
C ALA A 109 4.99 -2.85 -13.89
N TYR A 110 4.47 -1.91 -13.07
CA TYR A 110 4.95 -1.62 -11.74
C TYR A 110 3.79 -1.21 -10.83
N LEU A 111 3.79 -1.71 -9.60
CA LEU A 111 2.80 -1.42 -8.57
C LEU A 111 3.53 -1.01 -7.30
N ASP A 112 3.33 0.22 -6.84
CA ASP A 112 3.92 0.70 -5.60
C ASP A 112 2.84 0.79 -4.52
N TYR A 113 3.15 0.38 -3.29
CA TYR A 113 2.19 0.38 -2.20
C TYR A 113 2.76 0.88 -0.87
N ARG A 114 1.91 1.53 -0.09
CA ARG A 114 2.16 1.98 1.28
C ARG A 114 1.00 1.50 2.16
N ILE A 115 1.32 0.92 3.31
CA ILE A 115 0.34 0.53 4.32
C ILE A 115 0.79 1.18 5.62
N LEU A 116 0.00 2.11 6.11
CA LEU A 116 0.23 2.86 7.33
C LEU A 116 -0.81 2.46 8.37
N LEU A 117 -0.36 2.09 9.56
CA LEU A 117 -1.18 1.89 10.74
C LEU A 117 -0.86 3.00 11.73
N THR A 118 -1.90 3.68 12.20
CA THR A 118 -1.80 4.70 13.24
C THR A 118 -2.79 4.41 14.36
N GLU A 119 -2.37 4.72 15.58
CA GLU A 119 -3.25 4.89 16.72
C GLU A 119 -3.71 6.34 16.75
N LEU A 120 -5.01 6.54 16.94
CA LEU A 120 -5.63 7.84 16.89
C LEU A 120 -5.81 8.38 18.31
N ASP A 121 -5.41 9.64 18.50
CA ASP A 121 -5.54 10.35 19.76
C ASP A 121 -6.79 11.28 19.79
N GLU A 122 -7.32 11.66 18.62
CA GLU A 122 -8.45 12.59 18.46
C GLU A 122 -9.78 11.93 18.02
N ASP A 123 -10.87 12.72 18.02
CA ASP A 123 -12.22 12.28 17.69
C ASP A 123 -12.32 11.71 16.26
N ILE A 124 -12.74 10.45 16.15
CA ILE A 124 -12.92 9.65 14.93
C ILE A 124 -13.72 10.41 13.86
N ARG A 125 -14.60 11.33 14.26
CA ARG A 125 -15.40 12.16 13.34
C ARG A 125 -14.56 13.05 12.42
N ALA A 126 -13.36 13.44 12.83
CA ALA A 126 -12.43 14.23 12.00
C ALA A 126 -11.75 13.39 10.92
N ILE A 127 -11.79 12.06 11.02
CA ILE A 127 -10.98 11.16 10.18
C ILE A 127 -11.63 10.91 8.82
N GLY A 128 -12.96 10.99 8.75
CA GLY A 128 -13.71 10.90 7.49
C GLY A 128 -13.31 11.97 6.47
N THR A 129 -12.65 13.06 6.89
CA THR A 129 -12.15 14.10 5.98
C THR A 129 -10.72 13.88 5.52
N LEU A 130 -9.95 12.96 6.12
CA LEU A 130 -8.52 12.81 5.82
C LEU A 130 -8.26 12.51 4.33
N LEU A 131 -8.98 11.55 3.75
CA LEU A 131 -8.84 11.24 2.33
C LEU A 131 -9.32 12.37 1.42
N ASP A 132 -10.36 13.09 1.83
CA ASP A 132 -10.88 14.24 1.09
C ASP A 132 -9.89 15.41 1.11
N GLU A 133 -9.21 15.62 2.24
CA GLU A 133 -8.13 16.61 2.37
C GLU A 133 -6.92 16.25 1.52
N VAL A 134 -6.52 14.98 1.51
CA VAL A 134 -5.46 14.49 0.61
C VAL A 134 -5.85 14.74 -0.85
N ARG A 135 -7.08 14.39 -1.25
CA ARG A 135 -7.57 14.60 -2.64
C ARG A 135 -7.71 16.06 -3.03
N ARG A 136 -7.90 16.97 -2.07
CA ARG A 136 -7.96 18.43 -2.31
C ARG A 136 -6.59 19.10 -2.27
N ASP A 137 -5.54 18.40 -1.87
CA ASP A 137 -4.19 18.93 -1.84
C ASP A 137 -3.69 19.17 -3.28
N ALA A 138 -3.20 20.39 -3.54
CA ALA A 138 -2.76 20.78 -4.88
C ALA A 138 -1.56 19.96 -5.38
N GLN A 139 -0.68 19.50 -4.47
CA GLN A 139 0.46 18.66 -4.83
C GLN A 139 -0.01 17.25 -5.18
N PHE A 140 -0.99 16.72 -4.44
CA PHE A 140 -1.61 15.43 -4.76
C PHE A 140 -2.23 15.45 -6.16
N GLU A 141 -3.04 16.46 -6.46
CA GLU A 141 -3.67 16.58 -7.78
C GLU A 141 -2.64 16.75 -8.90
N ALA A 142 -1.57 17.54 -8.66
CA ALA A 142 -0.49 17.68 -9.63
C ALA A 142 0.23 16.35 -9.93
N ALA A 143 0.49 15.53 -8.91
CA ALA A 143 1.09 14.21 -9.09
C ALA A 143 0.16 13.25 -9.82
N ARG A 144 -1.14 13.25 -9.47
CA ARG A 144 -2.17 12.47 -10.15
C ARG A 144 -2.23 12.82 -11.65
N GLN A 145 -2.26 14.12 -11.97
CA GLN A 145 -2.27 14.59 -13.36
C GLN A 145 -0.98 14.23 -14.11
N ALA A 146 0.18 14.30 -13.46
CA ALA A 146 1.44 13.89 -14.06
C ALA A 146 1.45 12.39 -14.42
N LEU A 147 0.90 11.53 -13.56
CA LEU A 147 0.74 10.10 -13.84
C LEU A 147 -0.20 9.85 -15.02
N LEU A 148 -1.36 10.52 -15.04
CA LEU A 148 -2.32 10.41 -16.14
C LEU A 148 -1.74 10.89 -17.48
N ALA A 149 -1.05 12.03 -17.48
CA ALA A 149 -0.41 12.55 -18.68
C ALA A 149 0.69 11.62 -19.20
N ALA A 150 1.49 11.04 -18.29
CA ALA A 150 2.48 10.04 -18.66
C ALA A 150 1.80 8.81 -19.28
N ALA A 151 0.80 8.23 -18.59
CA ALA A 151 0.05 7.04 -19.01
C ALA A 151 -0.64 7.21 -20.38
N ALA A 152 -1.08 8.42 -20.72
CA ALA A 152 -1.68 8.72 -22.02
C ALA A 152 -0.69 8.62 -23.19
N ILE A 153 0.61 8.75 -22.93
CA ILE A 153 1.68 8.71 -23.95
C ILE A 153 2.39 7.35 -23.93
N ALA A 154 2.74 6.87 -22.74
CA ALA A 154 3.48 5.63 -22.51
C ALA A 154 3.31 5.15 -21.06
N ALA A 155 3.82 3.96 -20.72
CA ALA A 155 3.85 3.54 -19.32
C ALA A 155 4.70 4.53 -18.48
N PRO A 156 4.15 5.10 -17.37
CA PRO A 156 4.90 6.00 -16.50
C PRO A 156 6.17 5.31 -15.95
N PRO A 157 7.31 6.02 -15.84
CA PRO A 157 8.50 5.46 -15.21
C PRO A 157 8.22 5.07 -13.75
N ALA A 158 8.78 3.94 -13.29
CA ALA A 158 8.63 3.48 -11.91
C ALA A 158 8.99 4.57 -10.88
N ALA A 159 10.02 5.38 -11.17
CA ALA A 159 10.40 6.50 -10.31
C ALA A 159 9.28 7.54 -10.11
N LEU A 160 8.48 7.82 -11.14
CA LEU A 160 7.34 8.74 -11.04
C LEU A 160 6.21 8.13 -10.20
N ILE A 161 5.94 6.83 -10.37
CA ILE A 161 4.96 6.07 -9.57
C ILE A 161 5.36 6.10 -8.09
N THR A 162 6.60 5.73 -7.77
CA THR A 162 7.12 5.75 -6.39
C THR A 162 7.10 7.15 -5.78
N ALA A 163 7.51 8.18 -6.53
CA ALA A 163 7.50 9.56 -6.05
C ALA A 163 6.08 10.05 -5.74
N SER A 164 5.09 9.63 -6.53
CA SER A 164 3.68 9.97 -6.31
C SER A 164 3.11 9.30 -5.07
N SER A 165 3.40 8.00 -4.86
CA SER A 165 3.06 7.30 -3.61
C SER A 165 3.68 7.96 -2.39
N ASP A 166 4.96 8.35 -2.48
CA ASP A 166 5.68 9.00 -1.39
C ASP A 166 5.12 10.38 -1.08
N LEU A 167 4.74 11.15 -2.10
CA LEU A 167 4.05 12.42 -1.91
C LEU A 167 2.71 12.22 -1.19
N ALA A 168 1.88 11.28 -1.66
CA ALA A 168 0.60 10.99 -1.02
C ALA A 168 0.79 10.56 0.45
N LEU A 169 1.78 9.71 0.73
CA LEU A 169 2.14 9.31 2.10
C LEU A 169 2.58 10.52 2.94
N ASN A 170 3.39 11.42 2.38
CA ASN A 170 3.87 12.60 3.10
C ASN A 170 2.71 13.55 3.45
N ILE A 171 1.72 13.69 2.57
CA ILE A 171 0.51 14.47 2.85
C ILE A 171 -0.28 13.82 3.98
N VAL A 172 -0.54 12.51 3.89
CA VAL A 172 -1.21 11.73 4.95
C VAL A 172 -0.47 11.88 6.29
N ALA A 173 0.84 11.64 6.31
CA ALA A 173 1.66 11.73 7.52
C ALA A 173 1.67 13.15 8.11
N ARG A 174 1.64 14.19 7.27
CA ARG A 174 1.53 15.59 7.71
C ARG A 174 0.20 15.85 8.41
N LEU A 175 -0.90 15.33 7.86
CA LEU A 175 -2.24 15.46 8.46
C LEU A 175 -2.31 14.71 9.80
N LEU A 176 -1.86 13.45 9.83
CA LEU A 176 -1.83 12.63 11.05
C LEU A 176 -0.95 13.25 12.15
N LYS A 177 0.21 13.79 11.79
CA LYS A 177 1.08 14.48 12.74
C LYS A 177 0.43 15.75 13.30
N ALA A 178 -0.38 16.46 12.52
CA ALA A 178 -1.10 17.62 13.01
C ALA A 178 -2.12 17.23 14.10
N ASN A 179 -2.69 16.02 13.98
CA ASN A 179 -3.66 15.44 14.92
C ASN A 179 -3.00 14.71 16.10
N LYS A 180 -1.66 14.67 16.16
CA LYS A 180 -0.85 13.97 17.17
C LYS A 180 -1.03 12.45 17.20
N ASP A 181 -1.51 11.87 16.11
CA ASP A 181 -1.67 10.42 16.02
C ASP A 181 -0.32 9.69 16.05
N ASP A 182 -0.29 8.55 16.74
CA ASP A 182 0.91 7.74 16.93
C ASP A 182 1.05 6.69 15.82
N GLN A 183 2.17 6.68 15.12
CA GLN A 183 2.43 5.66 14.10
C GLN A 183 2.75 4.31 14.75
N LEU A 184 2.00 3.27 14.38
CA LEU A 184 2.22 1.89 14.84
C LEU A 184 3.08 1.08 13.86
N LEU A 185 2.88 1.28 12.55
CA LEU A 185 3.58 0.54 11.51
C LEU A 185 3.49 1.30 10.19
N LEU A 186 4.59 1.31 9.43
CA LEU A 186 4.59 1.70 8.03
C LEU A 186 5.26 0.60 7.23
N VAL A 187 4.55 0.04 6.26
CA VAL A 187 5.10 -0.85 5.23
C VAL A 187 5.18 -0.07 3.93
N ARG A 188 6.36 -0.06 3.31
CA ARG A 188 6.61 0.55 2.01
C ARG A 188 7.21 -0.51 1.10
N GLY A 189 6.56 -0.82 -0.01
CA GLY A 189 7.06 -1.80 -0.96
C GLY A 189 6.60 -1.51 -2.37
N SER A 190 7.12 -2.31 -3.30
CA SER A 190 6.69 -2.29 -4.68
C SER A 190 6.86 -3.66 -5.32
N PHE A 191 6.09 -3.90 -6.36
CA PHE A 191 6.20 -5.08 -7.20
C PHE A 191 6.43 -4.67 -8.66
N ASP A 192 7.19 -5.49 -9.38
CA ASP A 192 7.58 -5.23 -10.75
C ASP A 192 7.32 -6.47 -11.61
N ASN A 193 6.47 -6.32 -12.62
CA ASN A 193 6.10 -7.44 -13.48
C ASN A 193 7.31 -8.05 -14.17
N ALA A 194 8.35 -7.29 -14.53
CA ALA A 194 9.53 -7.84 -15.18
C ALA A 194 10.39 -8.71 -14.26
N PHE A 195 10.37 -8.47 -12.95
CA PHE A 195 11.23 -9.16 -11.99
C PHE A 195 10.50 -10.20 -11.14
N ASP A 196 9.32 -9.86 -10.62
CA ASP A 196 8.60 -10.64 -9.61
C ASP A 196 7.16 -11.01 -9.97
N GLY A 197 6.73 -10.70 -11.19
CA GLY A 197 5.37 -11.02 -11.63
C GLY A 197 4.31 -10.30 -10.79
N LEU A 198 4.58 -9.04 -10.45
CA LEU A 198 3.76 -8.22 -9.57
C LEU A 198 3.54 -8.85 -8.18
N GLY A 199 4.52 -9.58 -7.68
CA GLY A 199 4.49 -10.22 -6.36
C GLY A 199 3.54 -11.42 -6.22
N THR A 200 2.88 -11.84 -7.31
CA THR A 200 1.83 -12.87 -7.28
C THR A 200 2.32 -14.26 -6.87
N LYS A 201 3.63 -14.50 -6.96
CA LYS A 201 4.26 -15.77 -6.60
C LYS A 201 4.61 -15.88 -5.11
N TYR A 202 4.57 -14.78 -4.36
CA TYR A 202 4.97 -14.80 -2.95
C TYR A 202 3.91 -15.38 -2.01
N GLY A 203 2.67 -15.48 -2.47
CA GLY A 203 1.54 -15.80 -1.59
C GLY A 203 1.36 -14.71 -0.51
N PRO A 204 0.74 -15.05 0.63
CA PRO A 204 0.61 -14.12 1.74
C PRO A 204 1.96 -13.65 2.28
N VAL A 205 2.17 -12.33 2.33
CA VAL A 205 3.37 -11.69 2.85
C VAL A 205 3.03 -11.00 4.17
N THR A 206 3.65 -11.46 5.26
CA THR A 206 3.51 -10.83 6.59
C THR A 206 4.68 -9.91 6.89
N LYS A 207 4.38 -8.67 7.31
CA LYS A 207 5.37 -7.68 7.77
C LYS A 207 4.90 -7.01 9.05
N GLY A 208 5.83 -6.78 9.96
CA GLY A 208 5.48 -6.13 11.22
C GLY A 208 6.70 -5.86 12.07
N ASN A 209 6.43 -5.16 13.16
CA ASN A 209 7.38 -4.80 14.19
C ASN A 209 6.84 -5.28 15.56
N ARG A 210 7.30 -4.64 16.64
CA ARG A 210 6.84 -4.91 18.02
C ARG A 210 5.42 -4.42 18.32
N GLN A 211 4.89 -3.47 17.55
CA GLN A 211 3.59 -2.84 17.77
C GLN A 211 2.48 -3.48 16.94
N ALA A 212 2.75 -3.86 15.69
CA ALA A 212 1.77 -4.46 14.80
C ALA A 212 2.39 -5.36 13.72
N ALA A 213 1.56 -6.14 13.04
CA ALA A 213 1.90 -6.83 11.80
C ALA A 213 0.72 -6.79 10.83
N VAL A 214 1.02 -6.75 9.54
CA VAL A 214 0.07 -6.83 8.43
C VAL A 214 0.41 -8.01 7.56
N THR A 215 -0.61 -8.69 7.04
CA THR A 215 -0.46 -9.70 5.99
C THR A 215 -1.21 -9.22 4.77
N TYR A 216 -0.54 -9.21 3.63
CA TYR A 216 -1.11 -8.80 2.34
C TYR A 216 -0.65 -9.73 1.24
N GLN A 217 -1.39 -9.78 0.15
CA GLN A 217 -1.11 -10.68 -0.96
C GLN A 217 -1.47 -10.04 -2.30
N ALA A 218 -0.56 -10.17 -3.26
CA ALA A 218 -0.85 -9.98 -4.67
C ALA A 218 -1.32 -11.30 -5.30
N GLU A 219 -2.37 -11.25 -6.10
CA GLU A 219 -2.95 -12.40 -6.78
C GLU A 219 -3.20 -12.07 -8.25
N ALA A 220 -3.05 -13.06 -9.12
CA ALA A 220 -3.37 -12.96 -10.54
C ALA A 220 -4.53 -13.89 -10.88
N ALA A 221 -5.40 -13.43 -11.79
CA ALA A 221 -6.42 -14.27 -12.41
C ALA A 221 -6.16 -14.37 -13.92
N GLU A 222 -6.32 -15.57 -14.46
CA GLU A 222 -6.25 -15.81 -15.91
C GLU A 222 -7.57 -15.41 -16.60
N ALA A 223 -7.46 -15.00 -17.86
CA ALA A 223 -8.62 -14.83 -18.71
C ALA A 223 -9.34 -16.19 -18.86
N PRO A 224 -10.68 -16.24 -18.77
CA PRO A 224 -11.41 -17.46 -19.09
C PRO A 224 -11.05 -17.87 -20.53
N ARG A 225 -10.60 -19.12 -20.72
CA ARG A 225 -10.41 -19.67 -22.05
C ARG A 225 -11.77 -19.64 -22.75
N LEU A 226 -11.88 -18.88 -23.83
CA LEU A 226 -13.04 -18.96 -24.71
C LEU A 226 -13.15 -20.40 -25.20
N ALA A 227 -14.20 -21.10 -24.77
CA ALA A 227 -14.52 -22.45 -25.19
C ALA A 227 -15.15 -22.47 -26.59
#